data_AF-A0A2H6EMX2-F1
#
_entry.id   AF-A0A2H6EMX2-F1
#
_cell.length_a   1.000
_cell.length_b   1.000
_cell.length_c   1.000
_cell.angle_alpha   90.00
_cell.angle_beta   90.00
_cell.angle_gamma   90.00
#
_symmetry.space_group_name_H-M   'P 1'
#
loop_
_entity.id
_entity.type
_entity.pdbx_description
1 polymer ?
#
loop_
_entity_poly.entity_id
_entity_poly.type
_entity_poly.pdbx_seq_one_letter_code
_entity_poly.pdbx_strand_id
1 'polypeptide(L)'
;MKQKTKKILFFVVFVIIITPLGILTNSPAWGEWENSFFTKVLGFIPEGIQKTSDLIVPLFPDYSVSGNSKIVNQYLSALIGAVIIFMIFYLVRLTLITKKSDDKGNN
;
A
#
# COMPACT_ATOMS: atom_id res chain seq x y z
N MET A 1 21.34 20.99 5.06
CA MET A 1 20.72 20.00 4.15
C MET A 1 20.86 20.45 2.71
N LYS A 2 21.30 19.56 1.80
CA LYS A 2 21.45 19.89 0.36
C LYS A 2 20.09 20.31 -0.24
N GLN A 3 20.08 21.28 -1.16
CA GLN A 3 18.88 21.83 -1.81
C GLN A 3 17.93 20.74 -2.36
N LYS A 4 18.50 19.67 -2.95
CA LYS A 4 17.74 18.52 -3.48
C LYS A 4 16.96 17.78 -2.39
N THR A 5 17.55 17.60 -1.21
CA THR A 5 16.90 16.92 -0.07
C THR A 5 15.72 17.73 0.47
N LYS A 6 15.80 19.07 0.46
CA LYS A 6 14.69 19.94 0.88
C LYS A 6 13.49 19.84 -0.06
N LYS A 7 13.73 19.79 -1.38
CA LYS A 7 12.65 19.63 -2.38
C LYS A 7 11.94 18.28 -2.26
N ILE A 8 12.72 17.20 -2.09
CA ILE A 8 12.16 15.86 -1.89
C ILE A 8 11.34 15.83 -0.59
N LEU A 9 11.86 16.39 0.50
CA LEU A 9 11.13 16.44 1.77
C LEU A 9 9.81 17.21 1.65
N PHE A 10 9.83 18.36 0.99
CA PHE A 10 8.61 19.14 0.74
C PHE A 10 7.57 18.34 -0.05
N PHE A 11 8.00 17.64 -1.11
CA PHE A 11 7.12 16.79 -1.90
C PHE A 11 6.54 15.64 -1.08
N VAL A 12 7.36 14.97 -0.25
CA VAL A 12 6.89 13.89 0.63
C VAL A 12 5.86 14.39 1.63
N VAL A 13 6.11 15.53 2.28
CA VAL A 13 5.14 16.14 3.22
C VAL A 13 3.85 16.51 2.51
N PHE A 14 3.94 17.07 1.31
CA PHE A 14 2.79 17.41 0.49
C PHE A 14 1.93 16.17 0.15
N VAL A 15 2.57 15.07 -0.26
CA VAL A 15 1.87 13.81 -0.54
C VAL A 15 1.21 13.27 0.73
N ILE A 16 1.89 13.27 1.87
CA ILE A 16 1.33 12.80 3.15
C ILE A 16 0.04 13.55 3.52
N ILE A 17 0.00 14.86 3.27
CA ILE A 17 -1.18 15.69 3.55
C ILE A 17 -2.33 15.40 2.58
N ILE A 18 -2.02 15.08 1.33
CA ILE A 18 -3.04 14.82 0.30
C ILE A 18 -3.61 13.40 0.37
N THR A 19 -2.82 12.40 0.77
CA THR A 19 -3.27 11.00 0.89
C THR A 19 -4.56 10.82 1.70
N PRO A 20 -4.77 11.44 2.89
CA PRO A 20 -6.01 11.26 3.65
C PRO A 20 -7.23 11.94 3.01
N LEU A 21 -7.08 12.85 2.04
CA LEU A 21 -8.22 13.46 1.35
C LEU A 21 -9.05 12.42 0.58
N GLY A 22 -8.44 11.30 0.16
CA GLY A 22 -9.14 10.20 -0.50
C GLY A 22 -10.25 9.58 0.37
N ILE A 23 -10.07 9.58 1.69
CA ILE A 23 -11.03 9.02 2.67
C ILE A 23 -12.32 9.86 2.73
N LEU A 24 -12.26 11.14 2.34
CA LEU A 24 -13.44 12.01 2.34
C LEU A 24 -14.40 11.68 1.18
N THR A 25 -13.96 10.91 0.20
CA THR A 25 -14.80 10.54 -0.95
C THR A 25 -15.45 9.18 -0.69
N ASN A 26 -16.72 9.02 -1.08
CA ASN A 26 -17.40 7.71 -1.07
C ASN A 26 -16.95 6.80 -2.24
N SER A 27 -15.84 7.13 -2.90
CA SER A 27 -15.33 6.34 -4.02
C SER A 27 -14.44 5.21 -3.48
N PRO A 28 -14.48 4.01 -4.10
CA PRO A 28 -13.59 2.92 -3.72
C PRO A 28 -12.12 3.33 -3.85
N ALA A 29 -11.28 2.79 -2.97
CA ALA A 29 -9.85 3.04 -3.00
C ALA A 29 -9.23 2.51 -4.30
N TRP A 30 -8.11 3.13 -4.70
CA TRP A 30 -7.38 2.70 -5.90
C TRP A 30 -6.90 1.25 -5.72
N GLY A 31 -7.35 0.35 -6.58
CA GLY A 31 -7.05 -1.09 -6.49
C GLY A 31 -8.11 -1.94 -5.78
N GLU A 32 -9.11 -1.33 -5.13
CA GLU A 32 -10.22 -2.03 -4.45
C GLU A 32 -11.53 -1.91 -5.21
N TRP A 33 -11.47 -1.82 -6.54
CA TRP A 33 -12.67 -1.71 -7.35
C TRP A 33 -13.35 -3.05 -7.51
N GLU A 34 -14.63 -3.11 -7.15
CA GLU A 34 -15.49 -4.24 -7.48
C GLU A 34 -15.95 -4.21 -8.94
N ASN A 35 -16.37 -5.36 -9.46
CA ASN A 35 -16.98 -5.48 -10.79
C ASN A 35 -18.17 -4.51 -11.00
N SER A 36 -18.92 -4.21 -9.92
CA SER A 36 -20.03 -3.25 -9.91
C SER A 36 -19.58 -1.82 -10.25
N PHE A 37 -18.36 -1.42 -9.84
CA PHE A 37 -17.79 -0.12 -10.16
C PHE A 37 -17.53 0.02 -11.66
N PHE A 38 -16.96 -1.00 -12.30
CA PHE A 38 -16.67 -0.96 -13.74
C PHE A 38 -17.95 -0.92 -14.57
N THR A 39 -18.97 -1.69 -14.20
CA THR A 39 -20.29 -1.58 -14.86
C THR A 39 -20.88 -0.18 -14.72
N LYS A 40 -20.73 0.47 -13.56
CA LYS A 40 -21.24 1.83 -13.32
C LYS A 40 -20.50 2.91 -14.11
N VAL A 41 -19.18 2.81 -14.23
CA VAL A 41 -18.34 3.84 -14.86
C VAL A 41 -18.18 3.62 -16.36
N LEU A 42 -18.04 2.36 -16.80
CA LEU A 42 -17.75 1.99 -18.18
C LEU A 42 -18.95 1.37 -18.92
N GLY A 43 -19.98 0.93 -18.20
CA GLY A 43 -21.12 0.21 -18.78
C GLY A 43 -20.86 -1.28 -19.04
N PHE A 44 -19.64 -1.77 -18.80
CA PHE A 44 -19.27 -3.18 -18.94
C PHE A 44 -18.08 -3.52 -18.03
N ILE A 45 -17.81 -4.81 -17.83
CA ILE A 45 -16.67 -5.32 -17.06
C ILE A 45 -15.57 -5.73 -18.03
N PRO A 46 -14.35 -5.18 -17.94
CA PRO A 46 -13.23 -5.61 -18.78
C PRO A 46 -12.90 -7.10 -18.55
N GLU A 47 -12.71 -7.87 -19.62
CA GLU A 47 -12.46 -9.32 -19.54
C GLU A 47 -11.26 -9.69 -18.66
N GLY A 48 -10.21 -8.87 -18.68
CA GLY A 48 -9.03 -9.08 -17.83
C GLY A 48 -9.39 -9.07 -16.36
N ILE A 49 -10.19 -8.09 -15.94
CA ILE A 49 -10.66 -7.96 -14.55
C ILE A 49 -11.57 -9.11 -14.18
N GLN A 50 -12.48 -9.50 -15.07
CA GLN A 50 -13.38 -10.63 -14.85
C GLN A 50 -12.63 -11.95 -14.62
N LYS A 51 -11.49 -12.15 -15.29
CA LYS A 51 -10.66 -13.36 -15.14
C LYS A 51 -9.76 -13.31 -13.90
N THR A 52 -9.41 -12.11 -13.42
CA THR A 52 -8.47 -11.93 -12.30
C THR A 52 -9.13 -11.61 -10.97
N SER A 53 -10.40 -11.18 -10.95
CA SER A 53 -11.11 -10.78 -9.72
C SER A 53 -11.13 -11.89 -8.68
N ASP A 54 -11.19 -13.14 -9.13
CA ASP A 54 -11.34 -14.31 -8.26
C ASP A 54 -9.98 -14.95 -7.91
N LEU A 55 -8.88 -14.50 -8.54
CA LEU A 55 -7.54 -15.06 -8.33
C LEU A 55 -6.88 -14.55 -7.05
N ILE A 56 -7.27 -13.38 -6.56
CA ILE A 56 -6.67 -12.74 -5.39
C ILE A 56 -7.76 -12.56 -4.34
N VAL A 57 -7.84 -13.52 -3.42
CA VAL A 57 -8.70 -13.41 -2.24
C VAL A 57 -8.00 -12.55 -1.20
N PRO A 58 -8.60 -11.44 -0.75
CA PRO A 58 -8.01 -10.61 0.29
C PRO A 58 -7.92 -11.38 1.61
N LEU A 59 -6.75 -11.33 2.25
CA LEU A 59 -6.51 -11.94 3.57
C LEU A 59 -7.44 -11.36 4.65
N PHE A 60 -7.81 -10.07 4.52
CA PHE A 60 -8.74 -9.37 5.41
C PHE A 60 -9.77 -8.58 4.59
N PRO A 61 -10.96 -9.14 4.35
CA PRO A 61 -12.05 -8.43 3.69
C PRO A 61 -12.42 -7.18 4.48
N ASP A 62 -12.58 -6.04 3.80
CA ASP A 62 -12.94 -4.75 4.39
C ASP A 62 -12.06 -4.31 5.57
N TYR A 63 -10.79 -4.74 5.58
CA TYR A 63 -9.85 -4.48 6.67
C TYR A 63 -10.34 -4.98 8.05
N SER A 64 -11.28 -5.93 8.06
CA SER A 64 -11.95 -6.38 9.27
C SER A 64 -11.06 -7.30 10.10
N VAL A 65 -10.87 -6.94 11.37
CA VAL A 65 -10.35 -7.81 12.42
C VAL A 65 -11.53 -8.08 13.35
N SER A 66 -11.81 -9.36 13.63
CA SER A 66 -13.02 -9.77 14.34
C SER A 66 -13.17 -9.04 15.69
N GLY A 67 -14.39 -8.59 16.00
CA GLY A 67 -14.76 -8.03 17.31
C GLY A 67 -14.55 -6.54 17.54
N ASN A 68 -14.13 -5.75 16.55
CA ASN A 68 -13.88 -4.30 16.70
C ASN A 68 -14.73 -3.42 15.75
N SER A 69 -14.83 -2.13 16.05
CA SER A 69 -15.54 -1.16 15.19
C SER A 69 -14.79 -0.92 13.86
N LYS A 70 -15.52 -0.58 12.78
CA LYS A 70 -14.93 -0.34 11.44
C LYS A 70 -13.75 0.64 11.46
N ILE A 71 -13.86 1.70 12.26
CA ILE A 71 -12.81 2.71 12.40
C ILE A 71 -11.56 2.13 13.06
N VAL A 72 -11.72 1.34 14.11
CA VAL A 72 -10.59 0.69 14.80
C VAL A 72 -9.90 -0.31 13.88
N ASN A 73 -10.69 -1.09 13.13
CA ASN A 73 -10.19 -2.03 12.14
C ASN A 73 -9.35 -1.36 11.05
N GLN A 74 -9.78 -0.19 10.57
CA GLN A 74 -9.06 0.54 9.54
C GLN A 74 -7.71 1.08 10.04
N TYR A 75 -7.64 1.64 11.24
CA TYR A 75 -6.36 2.07 11.83
C TYR A 75 -5.45 0.90 12.18
N LEU A 76 -6.02 -0.20 12.70
CA LEU A 76 -5.26 -1.40 13.05
C LEU A 76 -4.64 -2.04 11.81
N SER A 77 -5.41 -2.18 10.73
CA SER A 77 -4.89 -2.72 9.48
C SER A 77 -3.83 -1.82 8.86
N ALA A 78 -4.01 -0.49 8.89
CA ALA A 78 -2.99 0.46 8.45
C ALA A 78 -1.68 0.32 9.24
N LEU A 79 -1.77 0.13 10.56
CA LEU A 79 -0.61 -0.09 11.42
C LEU A 79 0.10 -1.42 11.07
N ILE A 80 -0.67 -2.51 10.93
CA ILE A 80 -0.13 -3.82 10.56
C ILE A 80 0.58 -3.76 9.21
N GLY A 81 -0.06 -3.13 8.21
CA GLY A 81 0.53 -2.92 6.89
C GLY A 81 1.84 -2.14 6.95
N ALA A 82 1.88 -1.05 7.73
CA ALA A 82 3.10 -0.28 7.93
C ALA A 82 4.22 -1.13 8.55
N VAL A 83 3.92 -1.90 9.60
CA VAL A 83 4.89 -2.80 10.26
C VAL A 83 5.45 -3.83 9.28
N ILE A 84 4.60 -4.46 8.46
CA ILE A 84 5.04 -5.44 7.45
C ILE A 84 5.96 -4.77 6.42
N ILE A 85 5.61 -3.59 5.92
CA ILE A 85 6.45 -2.85 4.96
C ILE A 85 7.82 -2.52 5.59
N PHE A 86 7.84 -1.99 6.81
CA PHE A 86 9.09 -1.72 7.53
C PHE A 86 9.93 -2.98 7.72
N MET A 87 9.29 -4.10 8.06
CA MET A 87 9.95 -5.41 8.22
C MET A 87 10.58 -5.87 6.90
N ILE A 88 9.86 -5.78 5.77
CA ILE A 88 10.39 -6.14 4.45
C ILE A 88 11.60 -5.26 4.10
N PHE A 89 11.50 -3.94 4.24
CA PHE A 89 12.63 -3.05 3.95
C PHE A 89 13.82 -3.30 4.88
N TYR A 90 13.57 -3.64 6.14
CA TYR A 90 14.62 -4.02 7.08
C TYR A 90 15.33 -5.31 6.64
N LEU A 91 14.59 -6.33 6.21
CA LEU A 91 15.15 -7.58 5.68
C LEU A 91 15.95 -7.34 4.40
N VAL A 92 15.41 -6.57 3.46
CA VAL A 92 16.13 -6.18 2.22
C VAL A 92 17.43 -5.45 2.56
N ARG A 93 17.39 -4.49 3.50
CA ARG A 93 18.59 -3.80 3.98
C ARG A 93 19.61 -4.80 4.54
N LEU A 94 19.17 -5.76 5.35
CA LEU A 94 20.07 -6.74 5.96
C LEU A 94 20.77 -7.58 4.88
N THR A 95 20.03 -8.09 3.88
CA THR A 95 20.58 -8.86 2.75
C THR A 95 21.54 -8.04 1.88
N LEU A 96 21.26 -6.74 1.68
CA LEU A 96 22.13 -5.86 0.91
C LEU A 96 23.43 -5.51 1.65
N ILE A 97 23.39 -5.42 2.98
CA ILE A 97 24.58 -5.13 3.80
C ILE A 97 25.52 -6.33 3.87
N THR A 98 25.00 -7.55 4.03
CA THR A 98 25.82 -8.77 4.04
C THR A 98 26.54 -9.01 2.71
N LYS A 99 25.92 -8.67 1.56
CA LYS A 99 26.58 -8.78 0.25
C LYS A 99 27.77 -7.82 0.10
N LYS A 100 27.77 -6.69 0.80
CA LYS A 100 28.84 -5.67 0.74
C LYS A 100 30.06 -6.03 1.60
N SER A 101 29.91 -6.87 2.62
CA SER A 101 31.03 -7.35 3.45
C SER A 101 31.81 -8.48 2.78
N ASP A 102 31.14 -9.38 2.05
CA ASP A 102 31.81 -10.51 1.37
C ASP A 102 32.66 -10.05 0.17
N ASP A 103 32.27 -8.97 -0.51
CA ASP A 103 33.00 -8.41 -1.67
C ASP A 103 34.29 -7.65 -1.28
N LYS A 104 34.45 -7.28 -0.01
CA LYS A 104 35.64 -6.56 0.50
C LYS A 104 36.73 -7.47 1.09
N GLY A 105 36.48 -8.77 1.23
CA GLY A 105 37.44 -9.74 1.77
C GLY A 105 38.28 -10.46 0.71
N ASN A 106 38.07 -10.18 -0.58
CA ASN A 106 38.71 -10.88 -1.70
C ASN A 106 39.54 -9.96 -2.62
N ASN A 107 40.11 -8.87 -2.06
CA ASN A 107 41.10 -8.03 -2.74
C ASN A 107 42.32 -7.82 -1.85
#